data_AF-A0A7G5ZC42-F1
#
_entry.id   AF-A0A7G5ZC42-F1
#
_cell.length_a   1.000
_cell.length_b   1.000
_cell.length_c   1.000
_cell.angle_alpha   90.00
_cell.angle_beta   90.00
_cell.angle_gamma   90.00
#
_symmetry.space_group_name_H-M   'P 1'
#
loop_
_entity.id
_entity.type
_entity.pdbx_description
1 polymer ?
#
loop_
_entity_poly.entity_id
_entity_poly.type
_entity_poly.pdbx_seq_one_letter_code
_entity_poly.pdbx_strand_id
1 'polypeptide(L)'
;MTSGAVVNEHYLNKVLALSQEVGVTATEDIYDARGMKLLAKGAMVSPQLQERLIVHRLRKPLEACITVEGGVDGSGLAASAYRACEASPALAAILGACGITVATVRRELEALRFAPAMTVMLTMIGRGNGDLRHVAEVAALSLAFATHARLAPDGVRVAAMAGVLHDIGELYIDPDLINASRVLSSEEWSHVIVHPHIGRLLIQDLESCPAAVGIAVSEHHERLNGTGYPRAMIAGQSSVAGQLVASAELISGLLHKPNALQRAELAMKIVSGEHPRMVSAIISQASRTPGAQAFELASATIDDDEVIRLSQRMADAAELAAQLARGAGLAPRHLDLMLRTRERLHMVQRAFMSTGLDMHVAALAGAPLDHHEVFESELALREISWRVRDIGRDLVLQLGAARTSIPQAGQLVALLCG
;
A
#
# COMPACT_ATOMS: atom_id res chain seq x y z
N MET A 1 -27.26 21.97 14.36
CA MET A 1 -25.96 22.68 14.34
C MET A 1 -25.00 21.82 13.56
N THR A 2 -24.63 22.20 12.34
CA THR A 2 -23.67 21.45 11.51
C THR A 2 -22.30 21.55 12.15
N SER A 3 -21.76 20.43 12.64
CA SER A 3 -20.37 20.33 13.06
C SER A 3 -19.49 20.65 11.85
N GLY A 4 -18.80 21.79 11.85
CA GLY A 4 -17.95 22.20 10.73
C GLY A 4 -16.73 21.28 10.55
N ALA A 5 -16.29 21.13 9.31
CA ALA A 5 -15.12 20.37 8.91
C ALA A 5 -13.82 21.12 9.25
N VAL A 6 -12.87 20.44 9.87
CA VAL A 6 -11.52 20.98 10.10
C VAL A 6 -10.70 20.72 8.83
N VAL A 7 -9.98 21.73 8.36
CA VAL A 7 -9.07 21.57 7.21
C VAL A 7 -7.80 20.89 7.70
N ASN A 8 -7.43 19.77 7.08
CA ASN A 8 -6.14 19.12 7.37
C ASN A 8 -5.00 19.99 6.83
N GLU A 9 -4.01 20.26 7.68
CA GLU A 9 -2.88 21.15 7.36
C GLU A 9 -2.00 20.60 6.23
N HIS A 10 -1.68 19.30 6.23
CA HIS A 10 -0.87 18.68 5.19
C HIS A 10 -1.56 18.73 3.82
N TYR A 11 -2.87 18.44 3.79
CA TYR A 11 -3.68 18.55 2.58
C TYR A 11 -3.72 20.00 2.08
N LEU A 12 -3.97 20.97 2.97
CA LEU A 12 -4.00 22.39 2.62
C LEU A 12 -2.65 22.84 2.05
N ASN A 13 -1.54 22.45 2.67
CA ASN A 13 -0.20 22.81 2.19
C ASN A 13 0.06 22.26 0.77
N LYS A 14 -0.41 21.03 0.47
CA LYS A 14 -0.33 20.46 -0.89
C LYS A 14 -1.21 21.21 -1.90
N VAL A 15 -2.42 21.61 -1.51
CA VAL A 15 -3.30 22.43 -2.36
C VAL A 15 -2.68 23.79 -2.64
N LEU A 16 -2.07 24.42 -1.64
CA LEU A 16 -1.41 25.72 -1.79
C LEU A 16 -0.18 25.63 -2.69
N ALA A 17 0.66 24.60 -2.51
CA ALA A 17 1.77 24.33 -3.42
C ALA A 17 1.26 24.15 -4.86
N LEU A 18 0.20 23.35 -5.06
CA LEU A 18 -0.40 23.17 -6.38
C LEU A 18 -0.92 24.50 -6.97
N SER A 19 -1.53 25.36 -6.15
CA SER A 19 -2.09 26.65 -6.59
C SER A 19 -1.04 27.65 -7.08
N GLN A 20 0.24 27.45 -6.74
CA GLN A 20 1.34 28.27 -7.24
C GLN A 20 1.76 27.90 -8.67
N GLU A 21 1.43 26.69 -9.12
CA GLU A 21 1.84 26.17 -10.43
C GLU A 21 0.69 26.12 -11.44
N VAL A 22 -0.54 25.89 -10.98
CA VAL A 22 -1.75 25.79 -11.80
C VAL A 22 -2.94 26.47 -11.14
N GLY A 23 -3.89 26.92 -11.96
CA GLY A 23 -5.11 27.55 -11.48
C GLY A 23 -5.96 26.60 -10.65
N VAL A 24 -5.97 26.78 -9.34
CA VAL A 24 -6.92 26.13 -8.42
C VAL A 24 -8.00 27.13 -8.05
N THR A 25 -9.26 26.79 -8.31
CA THR A 25 -10.41 27.71 -8.13
C THR A 25 -11.53 27.08 -7.31
N ALA A 26 -12.32 27.92 -6.65
CA ALA A 26 -13.50 27.47 -5.91
C ALA A 26 -14.66 27.12 -6.86
N THR A 27 -15.23 25.93 -6.72
CA THR A 27 -16.41 25.49 -7.50
C THR A 27 -17.71 26.10 -6.98
N GLU A 28 -17.73 26.52 -5.72
CA GLU A 28 -18.83 27.18 -5.02
C GLU A 28 -18.31 28.25 -4.04
N ASP A 29 -19.20 29.03 -3.44
CA ASP A 29 -18.83 29.92 -2.34
C ASP A 29 -18.41 29.07 -1.12
N ILE A 30 -17.20 29.29 -0.62
CA ILE A 30 -16.68 28.58 0.57
C ILE A 30 -17.06 29.38 1.81
N TYR A 31 -17.74 28.73 2.74
CA TYR A 31 -18.18 29.32 4.01
C TYR A 31 -17.57 28.61 5.21
N ASP A 32 -17.36 29.36 6.28
CA ASP A 32 -17.15 28.76 7.59
C ASP A 32 -18.47 28.23 8.19
N ALA A 33 -18.36 27.49 9.29
CA ALA A 33 -19.49 26.90 10.01
C ALA A 33 -20.45 27.94 10.62
N ARG A 34 -20.04 29.21 10.70
CA ARG A 34 -20.83 30.34 11.20
C ARG A 34 -21.51 31.11 10.05
N GLY A 35 -21.27 30.73 8.79
CA GLY A 35 -21.83 31.37 7.61
C GLY A 35 -21.02 32.54 7.06
N MET A 36 -19.80 32.78 7.56
CA MET A 36 -18.89 33.77 6.98
C MET A 36 -18.33 33.24 5.66
N LYS A 37 -18.46 34.02 4.59
CA LYS A 37 -17.85 33.68 3.30
C LYS A 37 -16.33 33.86 3.39
N LEU A 38 -15.60 32.77 3.17
CA LEU A 38 -14.13 32.74 3.15
C LEU A 38 -13.59 32.98 1.74
N LEU A 39 -14.17 32.32 0.74
CA LEU A 39 -13.77 32.44 -0.66
C LEU A 39 -15.01 32.46 -1.56
N ALA A 40 -15.01 33.33 -2.58
CA ALA A 40 -16.11 33.40 -3.54
C ALA A 40 -15.97 32.32 -4.63
N LYS A 41 -17.10 31.84 -5.16
CA LYS A 41 -17.11 30.95 -6.33
C LYS A 41 -16.27 31.54 -7.48
N GLY A 42 -15.42 30.72 -8.08
CA GLY A 42 -14.53 31.09 -9.18
C GLY A 42 -13.28 31.86 -8.75
N ALA A 43 -13.15 32.26 -7.49
CA ALA A 43 -11.93 32.87 -6.99
C ALA A 43 -10.82 31.82 -6.88
N MET A 44 -9.57 32.26 -7.10
CA MET A 44 -8.40 31.42 -7.00
C MET A 44 -8.05 31.14 -5.53
N VAL A 45 -7.60 29.91 -5.27
CA VAL A 45 -6.93 29.58 -4.02
C VAL A 45 -5.54 30.19 -4.05
N SER A 46 -5.14 30.86 -2.97
CA SER A 46 -3.84 31.53 -2.86
C SER A 46 -3.24 31.37 -1.46
N PRO A 47 -1.92 31.56 -1.28
CA PRO A 47 -1.29 31.50 0.04
C PRO A 47 -1.91 32.46 1.08
N GLN A 48 -2.41 33.62 0.66
CA GLN A 48 -3.09 34.57 1.56
C GLN A 48 -4.39 34.02 2.15
N LEU A 49 -4.97 32.97 1.54
CA LEU A 49 -6.16 32.30 2.05
C LEU A 49 -5.83 31.28 3.15
N GLN A 50 -4.57 30.85 3.28
CA GLN A 50 -4.14 29.83 4.23
C GLN A 50 -4.51 30.17 5.67
N GLU A 51 -4.16 31.36 6.14
CA GLU A 51 -4.45 31.82 7.51
C GLU A 51 -5.96 31.80 7.80
N ARG A 52 -6.79 32.10 6.79
CA ARG A 52 -8.24 32.10 6.91
C ARG A 52 -8.82 30.69 6.94
N LEU A 53 -8.21 29.72 6.26
CA LEU A 53 -8.70 28.34 6.21
C LEU A 53 -8.26 27.51 7.42
N ILE A 54 -7.11 27.80 8.03
CA ILE A 54 -6.62 27.09 9.21
C ILE A 54 -7.45 27.44 10.46
N VAL A 55 -7.82 28.70 10.62
CA VAL A 55 -8.50 29.19 11.83
C VAL A 55 -10.02 28.89 11.81
N HIS A 56 -10.60 28.72 10.62
CA HIS A 56 -12.04 28.56 10.45
C HIS A 56 -12.41 27.10 10.13
N ARG A 57 -13.40 26.56 10.86
CA ARG A 57 -14.05 25.31 10.47
C ARG A 57 -14.95 25.55 9.27
N LEU A 58 -14.77 24.81 8.19
CA LEU A 58 -15.55 24.94 6.96
C LEU A 58 -16.92 24.29 7.08
N ARG A 59 -17.90 24.79 6.33
CA ARG A 59 -19.23 24.16 6.23
C ARG A 59 -19.19 22.83 5.45
N LYS A 60 -18.32 22.75 4.44
CA LYS A 60 -18.03 21.56 3.65
C LYS A 60 -16.52 21.32 3.64
N PRO A 61 -16.05 20.08 3.48
CA PRO A 61 -14.63 19.80 3.30
C PRO A 61 -14.04 20.58 2.12
N LEU A 62 -12.78 21.02 2.23
CA LEU A 62 -12.15 21.91 1.24
C LEU A 62 -12.07 21.25 -0.15
N GLU A 63 -11.71 19.97 -0.17
CA GLU A 63 -11.61 19.10 -1.34
C GLU A 63 -12.90 19.07 -2.17
N ALA A 64 -14.07 19.16 -1.54
CA ALA A 64 -15.36 19.17 -2.23
C ALA A 64 -15.67 20.53 -2.88
N CYS A 65 -14.94 21.59 -2.53
CA CYS A 65 -15.20 22.97 -2.93
C CYS A 65 -14.20 23.53 -3.93
N ILE A 66 -13.22 22.76 -4.39
CA ILE A 66 -12.15 23.22 -5.27
C ILE A 66 -12.05 22.37 -6.55
N THR A 67 -11.52 22.98 -7.60
CA THR A 67 -11.14 22.32 -8.85
C THR A 67 -9.80 22.86 -9.34
N VAL A 68 -9.13 22.12 -10.21
CA VAL A 68 -7.85 22.51 -10.81
C VAL A 68 -7.99 22.59 -12.33
N GLU A 69 -7.37 23.59 -12.93
CA GLU A 69 -7.25 23.76 -14.38
C GLU A 69 -6.27 22.73 -14.96
N GLY A 70 -6.67 22.05 -16.04
CA GLY A 70 -5.82 21.05 -16.69
C GLY A 70 -5.43 19.88 -15.78
N GLY A 71 -6.28 19.56 -14.80
CA GLY A 71 -6.04 18.46 -13.87
C GLY A 71 -6.03 17.09 -14.53
N VAL A 72 -5.53 16.11 -13.78
CA VAL A 72 -5.45 14.71 -14.19
C VAL A 72 -6.85 14.15 -14.49
N ASP A 73 -6.98 13.58 -15.68
CA ASP A 73 -8.16 12.87 -16.16
C ASP A 73 -7.83 11.43 -16.59
N GLY A 74 -8.83 10.72 -17.13
CA GLY A 74 -8.63 9.36 -17.65
C GLY A 74 -7.60 9.30 -18.77
N SER A 75 -7.52 10.34 -19.61
CA SER A 75 -6.56 10.43 -20.71
C SER A 75 -5.12 10.53 -20.19
N GLY A 76 -4.88 11.36 -19.18
CA GLY A 76 -3.58 11.51 -18.52
C GLY A 76 -3.11 10.21 -17.84
N LEU A 77 -4.01 9.51 -17.15
CA LEU A 77 -3.72 8.21 -16.55
C LEU A 77 -3.41 7.14 -17.60
N ALA A 78 -4.19 7.08 -18.68
CA ALA A 78 -3.97 6.13 -19.75
C ALA A 78 -2.64 6.36 -20.48
N ALA A 79 -2.25 7.62 -20.66
CA ALA A 79 -0.93 7.98 -21.19
C ALA A 79 0.20 7.56 -20.24
N SER A 80 0.01 7.72 -18.92
CA SER A 80 0.99 7.26 -17.92
C SER A 80 1.09 5.74 -17.89
N ALA A 81 -0.04 5.02 -17.96
CA ALA A 81 -0.05 3.55 -18.02
C ALA A 81 0.63 3.02 -19.28
N TYR A 82 0.43 3.69 -20.42
CA TYR A 82 1.12 3.37 -21.66
C TYR A 82 2.65 3.50 -21.50
N ARG A 83 3.14 4.64 -20.96
CA ARG A 83 4.57 4.84 -20.68
C ARG A 83 5.12 3.81 -19.69
N ALA A 84 4.37 3.48 -18.65
CA ALA A 84 4.77 2.46 -17.67
C ALA A 84 4.92 1.08 -18.32
N CYS A 85 4.01 0.70 -19.22
CA CYS A 85 4.10 -0.55 -19.97
C CYS A 85 5.29 -0.57 -20.94
N GLU A 86 5.59 0.54 -21.60
CA GLU A 86 6.79 0.64 -22.46
C GLU A 86 8.08 0.56 -21.63
N ALA A 87 8.09 1.14 -20.43
CA ALA A 87 9.24 1.15 -19.55
C ALA A 87 9.44 -0.18 -18.78
N SER A 88 8.42 -1.03 -18.66
CA SER A 88 8.47 -2.28 -17.88
C SER A 88 8.03 -3.49 -18.71
N PRO A 89 8.99 -4.28 -19.25
CA PRO A 89 8.70 -5.55 -19.88
C PRO A 89 7.97 -6.53 -18.95
N ALA A 90 8.23 -6.46 -17.65
CA ALA A 90 7.55 -7.26 -16.64
C ALA A 90 6.05 -6.94 -16.59
N LEU A 91 5.68 -5.66 -16.58
CA LEU A 91 4.27 -5.24 -16.64
C LEU A 91 3.60 -5.77 -17.91
N ALA A 92 4.25 -5.57 -19.07
CA ALA A 92 3.72 -6.07 -20.35
C ALA A 92 3.50 -7.61 -20.34
N ALA A 93 4.43 -8.38 -19.76
CA ALA A 93 4.30 -9.83 -19.62
C ALA A 93 3.13 -10.23 -18.71
N ILE A 94 2.91 -9.51 -17.61
CA ILE A 94 1.78 -9.75 -16.69
C ILE A 94 0.45 -9.46 -17.38
N LEU A 95 0.35 -8.34 -18.12
CA LEU A 95 -0.85 -8.01 -18.90
C LEU A 95 -1.14 -9.09 -19.95
N GLY A 96 -0.10 -9.57 -20.65
CA GLY A 96 -0.20 -10.66 -21.61
C GLY A 96 -0.66 -11.98 -20.98
N ALA A 97 -0.16 -12.34 -19.79
CA ALA A 97 -0.61 -13.50 -19.04
C ALA A 97 -2.07 -13.38 -18.58
N CYS A 98 -2.56 -12.15 -18.36
CA CYS A 98 -3.97 -11.88 -18.11
C CYS A 98 -4.85 -11.96 -19.37
N GLY A 99 -4.25 -12.07 -20.56
CA GLY A 99 -4.95 -12.07 -21.84
C GLY A 99 -5.42 -10.67 -22.28
N ILE A 100 -4.83 -9.60 -21.75
CA ILE A 100 -5.16 -8.23 -22.12
C ILE A 100 -3.96 -7.49 -22.71
N THR A 101 -4.24 -6.45 -23.48
CA THR A 101 -3.22 -5.62 -24.12
C THR A 101 -3.12 -4.25 -23.47
N VAL A 102 -1.99 -3.56 -23.67
CA VAL A 102 -1.83 -2.16 -23.26
C VAL A 102 -2.92 -1.27 -23.89
N ALA A 103 -3.36 -1.57 -25.11
CA ALA A 103 -4.48 -0.86 -25.74
C ALA A 103 -5.81 -1.06 -24.98
N THR A 104 -6.03 -2.24 -24.40
CA THR A 104 -7.19 -2.51 -23.54
C THR A 104 -7.08 -1.68 -22.26
N VAL A 105 -5.93 -1.72 -21.58
CA VAL A 105 -5.68 -0.89 -20.38
C VAL A 105 -5.93 0.58 -20.68
N ARG A 106 -5.36 1.10 -21.77
CA ARG A 106 -5.52 2.50 -22.19
C ARG A 106 -6.99 2.88 -22.35
N ARG A 107 -7.76 2.08 -23.09
CA ARG A 107 -9.19 2.32 -23.33
C ARG A 107 -9.99 2.37 -22.03
N GLU A 108 -9.75 1.42 -21.14
CA GLU A 108 -10.51 1.34 -19.89
C GLU A 108 -10.15 2.46 -18.92
N LEU A 109 -8.88 2.88 -18.86
CA LEU A 109 -8.46 4.04 -18.06
C LEU A 109 -8.96 5.37 -18.64
N GLU A 110 -8.95 5.54 -19.98
CA GLU A 110 -9.55 6.69 -20.67
C GLU A 110 -11.05 6.83 -20.39
N ALA A 111 -11.74 5.72 -20.13
CA ALA A 111 -13.16 5.69 -19.82
C ALA A 111 -13.48 6.10 -18.37
N LEU A 112 -12.48 6.15 -17.48
CA LEU A 112 -12.69 6.58 -16.10
C LEU A 112 -13.08 8.07 -16.05
N ARG A 113 -13.99 8.39 -15.12
CA ARG A 113 -14.47 9.75 -14.87
C ARG A 113 -14.25 10.06 -13.40
N PHE A 114 -13.70 11.24 -13.15
CA PHE A 114 -13.31 11.70 -11.83
C PHE A 114 -14.15 12.93 -11.47
N ALA A 115 -14.67 12.95 -10.24
CA ALA A 115 -15.23 14.17 -9.69
C ALA A 115 -14.13 15.23 -9.52
N PRO A 116 -14.46 16.54 -9.50
CA PRO A 116 -13.45 17.61 -9.41
C PRO A 116 -12.44 17.42 -8.27
N ALA A 117 -12.91 16.98 -7.10
CA ALA A 117 -12.05 16.68 -5.95
C ALA A 117 -11.03 15.56 -6.23
N MET A 118 -11.44 14.48 -6.92
CA MET A 118 -10.54 13.40 -7.32
C MET A 118 -9.49 13.91 -8.30
N THR A 119 -9.90 14.73 -9.27
CA THR A 119 -8.97 15.35 -10.22
C THR A 119 -7.94 16.21 -9.51
N VAL A 120 -8.33 17.02 -8.52
CA VAL A 120 -7.39 17.80 -7.70
C VAL A 120 -6.42 16.89 -6.95
N MET A 121 -6.93 15.85 -6.26
CA MET A 121 -6.10 14.90 -5.50
C MET A 121 -5.10 14.15 -6.38
N LEU A 122 -5.55 13.61 -7.51
CA LEU A 122 -4.68 12.92 -8.47
C LEU A 122 -3.64 13.86 -9.07
N THR A 123 -3.99 15.12 -9.32
CA THR A 123 -3.03 16.14 -9.80
C THR A 123 -1.94 16.41 -8.76
N MET A 124 -2.30 16.49 -7.47
CA MET A 124 -1.31 16.63 -6.39
C MET A 124 -0.38 15.42 -6.31
N ILE A 125 -0.92 14.20 -6.40
CA ILE A 125 -0.12 12.97 -6.40
C ILE A 125 0.86 12.95 -7.58
N GLY A 126 0.37 13.23 -8.78
CA GLY A 126 1.18 13.20 -10.00
C GLY A 126 2.32 14.22 -10.01
N ARG A 127 2.17 15.37 -9.33
CA ARG A 127 3.21 16.40 -9.23
C ARG A 127 4.16 16.21 -8.06
N GLY A 128 3.68 15.66 -6.94
CA GLY A 128 4.51 15.45 -5.74
C GLY A 128 5.57 14.35 -5.90
N ASN A 129 5.22 13.23 -6.54
CA ASN A 129 6.08 12.04 -6.62
C ASN A 129 6.79 11.86 -7.98
N GLY A 130 6.71 12.84 -8.87
CA GLY A 130 7.45 12.86 -10.14
C GLY A 130 6.78 12.22 -11.36
N ASP A 131 5.66 11.49 -11.22
CA ASP A 131 4.66 11.17 -12.27
C ASP A 131 3.47 10.43 -11.59
N LEU A 132 2.40 10.19 -12.35
CA LEU A 132 1.30 9.25 -12.06
C LEU A 132 1.69 7.77 -12.26
N ARG A 133 2.98 7.46 -12.41
CA ARG A 133 3.45 6.12 -12.82
C ARG A 133 2.95 5.01 -11.90
N HIS A 134 3.18 5.12 -10.58
CA HIS A 134 2.74 4.13 -9.60
C HIS A 134 1.21 3.92 -9.66
N VAL A 135 0.47 5.04 -9.63
CA VAL A 135 -1.00 5.03 -9.74
C VAL A 135 -1.46 4.30 -11.01
N ALA A 136 -0.81 4.58 -12.14
CA ALA A 136 -1.14 3.98 -13.42
C ALA A 136 -0.79 2.48 -13.48
N GLU A 137 0.32 2.06 -12.88
CA GLU A 137 0.74 0.66 -12.78
C GLU A 137 -0.22 -0.15 -11.90
N VAL A 138 -0.56 0.35 -10.71
CA VAL A 138 -1.52 -0.29 -9.80
C VAL A 138 -2.89 -0.39 -10.45
N ALA A 139 -3.35 0.66 -11.14
CA ALA A 139 -4.62 0.64 -11.88
C ALA A 139 -4.61 -0.37 -13.03
N ALA A 140 -3.53 -0.43 -13.82
CA ALA A 140 -3.37 -1.37 -14.93
C ALA A 140 -3.37 -2.83 -14.45
N LEU A 141 -2.61 -3.13 -13.39
CA LEU A 141 -2.56 -4.46 -12.78
C LEU A 141 -3.90 -4.86 -12.18
N SER A 142 -4.56 -3.96 -11.43
CA SER A 142 -5.87 -4.21 -10.83
C SER A 142 -6.93 -4.52 -11.88
N LEU A 143 -6.91 -3.78 -13.00
CA LEU A 143 -7.78 -4.02 -14.15
C LEU A 143 -7.48 -5.37 -14.81
N ALA A 144 -6.20 -5.71 -15.00
CA ALA A 144 -5.77 -6.96 -15.60
C ALA A 144 -6.23 -8.16 -14.77
N PHE A 145 -5.99 -8.12 -13.46
CA PHE A 145 -6.40 -9.19 -12.56
C PHE A 145 -7.92 -9.30 -12.47
N ALA A 146 -8.65 -8.19 -12.44
CA ALA A 146 -10.12 -8.21 -12.41
C ALA A 146 -10.71 -8.80 -13.69
N THR A 147 -10.09 -8.50 -14.84
CA THR A 147 -10.47 -9.06 -16.14
C THR A 147 -10.18 -10.55 -16.19
N HIS A 148 -8.99 -10.98 -15.74
CA HIS A 148 -8.63 -12.40 -15.67
C HIS A 148 -9.54 -13.19 -14.72
N ALA A 149 -9.94 -12.57 -13.60
CA ALA A 149 -10.91 -13.10 -12.64
C ALA A 149 -12.35 -13.15 -13.18
N ARG A 150 -12.58 -12.66 -14.40
CA ARG A 150 -13.90 -12.60 -15.06
C ARG A 150 -14.94 -11.83 -14.26
N LEU A 151 -14.52 -10.76 -13.57
CA LEU A 151 -15.47 -9.85 -12.96
C LEU A 151 -16.35 -9.19 -14.03
N ALA A 152 -17.59 -8.85 -13.67
CA ALA A 152 -18.47 -8.06 -14.52
C ALA A 152 -17.82 -6.69 -14.84
N PRO A 153 -18.22 -6.01 -15.92
CA PRO A 153 -17.63 -4.72 -16.32
C PRO A 153 -17.57 -3.68 -15.19
N ASP A 154 -18.62 -3.62 -14.36
CA ASP A 154 -18.64 -2.74 -13.19
C ASP A 154 -17.61 -3.13 -12.13
N GLY A 155 -17.37 -4.43 -11.92
CA GLY A 155 -16.34 -4.93 -11.00
C GLY A 155 -14.92 -4.63 -11.50
N VAL A 156 -14.68 -4.74 -12.80
CA VAL A 156 -13.40 -4.32 -13.42
C VAL A 156 -13.18 -2.82 -13.24
N ARG A 157 -14.21 -2.00 -13.48
CA ARG A 157 -14.16 -0.55 -13.26
C ARG A 157 -13.90 -0.20 -11.80
N VAL A 158 -14.51 -0.91 -10.86
CA VAL A 158 -14.26 -0.72 -9.41
C VAL A 158 -12.80 -1.04 -9.06
N ALA A 159 -12.24 -2.16 -9.54
CA ALA A 159 -10.85 -2.51 -9.27
C ALA A 159 -9.87 -1.49 -9.87
N ALA A 160 -10.10 -1.06 -11.11
CA ALA A 160 -9.28 -0.05 -11.76
C ALA A 160 -9.34 1.31 -11.02
N MET A 161 -10.55 1.78 -10.69
CA MET A 161 -10.76 3.02 -9.95
C MET A 161 -10.15 2.95 -8.54
N ALA A 162 -10.27 1.81 -7.86
CA ALA A 162 -9.64 1.61 -6.55
C ALA A 162 -8.11 1.64 -6.66
N GLY A 163 -7.53 1.05 -7.71
CA GLY A 163 -6.10 1.15 -7.99
C GLY A 163 -5.66 2.59 -8.27
N VAL A 164 -6.49 3.41 -8.92
CA VAL A 164 -6.19 4.84 -9.14
C VAL A 164 -6.22 5.63 -7.81
N LEU A 165 -7.10 5.26 -6.88
CA LEU A 165 -7.39 6.06 -5.70
C LEU A 165 -6.84 5.47 -4.38
N HIS A 166 -6.05 4.40 -4.43
CA HIS A 166 -5.66 3.65 -3.23
C HIS A 166 -4.90 4.50 -2.19
N ASP A 167 -4.01 5.37 -2.64
CA ASP A 167 -3.15 6.19 -1.78
C ASP A 167 -3.62 7.65 -1.59
N ILE A 168 -4.84 8.01 -2.00
CA ILE A 168 -5.30 9.41 -1.84
C ILE A 168 -5.33 9.86 -0.36
N GLY A 169 -5.39 8.90 0.57
CA GLY A 169 -5.31 9.18 2.01
C GLY A 169 -3.95 9.72 2.45
N GLU A 170 -2.87 9.44 1.71
CA GLU A 170 -1.53 9.95 2.02
C GLU A 170 -1.45 11.48 1.93
N LEU A 171 -2.36 12.10 1.18
CA LEU A 171 -2.45 13.56 1.07
C LEU A 171 -2.74 14.25 2.41
N TYR A 172 -3.23 13.49 3.40
CA TYR A 172 -3.56 13.95 4.75
C TYR A 172 -2.50 13.62 5.80
N ILE A 173 -1.44 12.93 5.39
CA ILE A 173 -0.33 12.51 6.25
C ILE A 173 0.86 13.44 6.03
N ASP A 174 1.67 13.58 7.07
CA ASP A 174 2.92 14.33 7.03
C ASP A 174 3.83 13.84 5.88
N PRO A 175 4.19 14.70 4.91
CA PRO A 175 5.09 14.35 3.83
C PRO A 175 6.45 13.81 4.30
N ASP A 176 6.95 14.23 5.47
CA ASP A 176 8.24 13.74 5.99
C ASP A 176 8.14 12.28 6.44
N LEU A 177 6.95 11.82 6.81
CA LEU A 177 6.68 10.41 7.14
C LEU A 177 6.48 9.56 5.88
N ILE A 178 5.71 10.07 4.91
CA ILE A 178 5.45 9.35 3.64
C ILE A 178 6.74 9.17 2.84
N ASN A 179 7.59 10.20 2.76
CA ASN A 179 8.83 10.16 1.99
C ASN A 179 10.05 9.66 2.77
N ALA A 180 9.85 9.11 3.97
CA ALA A 180 10.94 8.67 4.82
C ALA A 180 11.75 7.53 4.18
N SER A 181 13.05 7.77 3.95
CA SER A 181 13.99 6.73 3.51
C SER A 181 14.55 5.88 4.65
N ARG A 182 14.20 6.22 5.89
CA ARG A 182 14.59 5.50 7.12
C ARG A 182 13.47 4.61 7.63
N VAL A 183 13.81 3.73 8.57
CA VAL A 183 12.80 2.99 9.33
C VAL A 183 12.02 3.98 10.19
N LEU A 184 10.69 4.00 10.01
CA LEU A 184 9.79 4.76 10.88
C LEU A 184 9.71 4.11 12.26
N SER A 185 9.70 4.93 13.30
CA SER A 185 9.33 4.52 14.65
C SER A 185 7.87 4.03 14.65
N SER A 186 7.49 3.29 15.68
CA SER A 186 6.13 2.76 15.76
C SER A 186 5.06 3.86 15.91
N GLU A 187 5.41 4.99 16.52
CA GLU A 187 4.54 6.15 16.64
C GLU A 187 4.33 6.81 15.28
N GLU A 188 5.42 7.08 14.56
CA GLU A 188 5.39 7.60 13.18
C GLU A 188 4.60 6.68 12.23
N TRP A 189 4.83 5.37 12.34
CA TRP A 189 4.11 4.37 11.55
C TRP A 189 2.59 4.41 11.82
N SER A 190 2.16 4.71 13.05
CA SER A 190 0.74 4.83 13.39
C SER A 190 0.01 5.94 12.63
N HIS A 191 0.74 6.97 12.20
CA HIS A 191 0.20 8.01 11.34
C HIS A 191 0.09 7.57 9.89
N VAL A 192 0.97 6.67 9.41
CA VAL A 192 0.97 6.23 8.01
C VAL A 192 -0.10 5.16 7.74
N ILE A 193 -0.27 4.18 8.63
CA ILE A 193 -1.19 3.04 8.41
C ILE A 193 -2.67 3.41 8.24
N VAL A 194 -3.06 4.62 8.62
CA VAL A 194 -4.45 5.07 8.60
C VAL A 194 -4.85 5.59 7.23
N HIS A 195 -3.89 5.82 6.32
CA HIS A 195 -4.18 6.35 4.99
C HIS A 195 -5.20 5.53 4.18
N PRO A 196 -5.29 4.18 4.25
CA PRO A 196 -6.34 3.44 3.54
C PRO A 196 -7.73 3.78 4.09
N HIS A 197 -7.82 4.01 5.40
CA HIS A 197 -9.06 4.43 6.05
C HIS A 197 -9.43 5.87 5.69
N ILE A 198 -8.47 6.79 5.68
CA ILE A 198 -8.68 8.17 5.22
C ILE A 198 -9.17 8.16 3.77
N GLY A 199 -8.51 7.41 2.87
CA GLY A 199 -8.90 7.29 1.47
C GLY A 199 -10.34 6.82 1.31
N ARG A 200 -10.79 5.85 2.11
CA ARG A 200 -12.18 5.41 2.14
C ARG A 200 -13.15 6.51 2.58
N LEU A 201 -12.84 7.24 3.64
CA LEU A 201 -13.69 8.35 4.12
C LEU A 201 -13.82 9.43 3.05
N LEU A 202 -12.71 9.81 2.41
CA LEU A 202 -12.71 10.74 1.30
C LEU A 202 -13.64 10.24 0.18
N ILE A 203 -13.49 9.00 -0.27
CA ILE A 203 -14.34 8.44 -1.32
C ILE A 203 -15.83 8.40 -0.93
N GLN A 204 -16.15 8.13 0.34
CA GLN A 204 -17.54 8.12 0.82
C GLN A 204 -18.21 9.49 0.74
N ASP A 205 -17.44 10.55 0.92
CA ASP A 205 -17.93 11.93 0.85
C ASP A 205 -17.97 12.49 -0.59
N LEU A 206 -17.38 11.77 -1.55
CA LEU A 206 -17.37 12.17 -2.96
C LEU A 206 -18.60 11.66 -3.70
N GLU A 207 -19.41 12.60 -4.19
CA GLU A 207 -20.53 12.31 -5.06
C GLU A 207 -20.07 11.53 -6.31
N SER A 208 -20.85 10.54 -6.73
CA SER A 208 -20.62 9.73 -7.95
C SER A 208 -19.51 8.67 -7.89
N CYS A 209 -18.87 8.43 -6.74
CA CYS A 209 -17.99 7.27 -6.57
C CYS A 209 -18.74 6.05 -6.02
N PRO A 210 -18.66 4.86 -6.63
CA PRO A 210 -19.25 3.66 -6.04
C PRO A 210 -18.61 3.35 -4.68
N ALA A 211 -19.44 3.08 -3.64
CA ALA A 211 -18.94 2.74 -2.30
C ALA A 211 -17.98 1.55 -2.28
N ALA A 212 -18.10 0.63 -3.24
CA ALA A 212 -17.19 -0.49 -3.43
C ALA A 212 -15.74 -0.06 -3.71
N VAL A 213 -15.53 1.10 -4.34
CA VAL A 213 -14.20 1.69 -4.53
C VAL A 213 -13.59 2.04 -3.18
N GLY A 214 -14.32 2.76 -2.32
CA GLY A 214 -13.86 3.11 -0.98
C GLY A 214 -13.57 1.87 -0.11
N ILE A 215 -14.36 0.80 -0.26
CA ILE A 215 -14.08 -0.48 0.42
C ILE A 215 -12.75 -1.06 -0.05
N ALA A 216 -12.54 -1.19 -1.36
CA ALA A 216 -11.30 -1.73 -1.93
C ALA A 216 -10.08 -0.86 -1.58
N VAL A 217 -10.23 0.47 -1.59
CA VAL A 217 -9.21 1.41 -1.12
C VAL A 217 -8.88 1.19 0.35
N SER A 218 -9.84 0.93 1.24
CA SER A 218 -9.50 0.59 2.64
C SER A 218 -8.83 -0.77 2.84
N GLU A 219 -8.69 -1.57 1.79
CA GLU A 219 -8.26 -2.97 1.85
C GLU A 219 -6.94 -3.25 1.10
N HIS A 220 -6.33 -2.25 0.45
CA HIS A 220 -5.17 -2.47 -0.41
C HIS A 220 -3.89 -2.88 0.35
N HIS A 221 -3.85 -2.72 1.67
CA HIS A 221 -2.78 -3.27 2.52
C HIS A 221 -3.19 -4.52 3.31
N GLU A 222 -4.40 -5.02 3.12
CA GLU A 222 -4.86 -6.27 3.74
C GLU A 222 -4.27 -7.49 3.03
N ARG A 223 -4.17 -8.62 3.75
CA ARG A 223 -3.60 -9.89 3.25
C ARG A 223 -4.48 -11.04 3.69
N LEU A 224 -4.75 -12.01 2.82
CA LEU A 224 -5.77 -13.05 3.02
C LEU A 224 -5.54 -13.97 4.23
N ASN A 225 -4.34 -14.00 4.80
CA ASN A 225 -3.99 -14.75 5.99
C ASN A 225 -4.00 -13.89 7.28
N GLY A 226 -4.46 -12.64 7.22
CA GLY A 226 -4.52 -11.73 8.37
C GLY A 226 -3.20 -11.06 8.71
N THR A 227 -2.18 -11.11 7.84
CA THR A 227 -0.91 -10.40 8.07
C THR A 227 -0.94 -8.94 7.62
N GLY A 228 -1.99 -8.49 6.95
CA GLY A 228 -2.10 -7.11 6.47
C GLY A 228 -2.62 -6.12 7.50
N TYR A 229 -2.83 -4.89 7.07
CA TYR A 229 -3.30 -3.76 7.89
C TYR A 229 -4.31 -2.90 7.12
N PRO A 230 -5.12 -2.04 7.77
CA PRO A 230 -5.16 -1.76 9.21
C PRO A 230 -6.04 -2.71 10.05
N ARG A 231 -6.85 -3.57 9.42
CA ARG A 231 -7.83 -4.43 10.12
C ARG A 231 -7.38 -5.88 10.28
N ALA A 232 -6.27 -6.29 9.68
CA ALA A 232 -5.75 -7.67 9.72
C ALA A 232 -6.78 -8.69 9.23
N MET A 233 -7.39 -8.41 8.09
CA MET A 233 -8.50 -9.18 7.53
C MET A 233 -8.05 -10.56 7.07
N ILE A 234 -8.90 -11.58 7.26
CA ILE A 234 -8.68 -12.92 6.71
C ILE A 234 -9.52 -13.16 5.45
N ALA A 235 -9.22 -14.24 4.74
CA ALA A 235 -9.96 -14.68 3.56
C ALA A 235 -11.47 -14.73 3.82
N GLY A 236 -12.25 -14.15 2.89
CA GLY A 236 -13.70 -14.02 3.00
C GLY A 236 -14.17 -12.74 3.69
N GLN A 237 -13.29 -11.98 4.35
CA GLN A 237 -13.63 -10.67 4.91
C GLN A 237 -13.38 -9.53 3.91
N SER A 238 -12.34 -9.64 3.07
CA SER A 238 -11.97 -8.60 2.10
C SER A 238 -12.71 -8.76 0.77
N SER A 239 -13.03 -7.63 0.14
CA SER A 239 -13.64 -7.60 -1.19
C SER A 239 -12.68 -8.15 -2.24
N VAL A 240 -13.22 -8.73 -3.32
CA VAL A 240 -12.38 -9.22 -4.44
C VAL A 240 -11.54 -8.07 -5.00
N ALA A 241 -12.13 -6.89 -5.20
CA ALA A 241 -11.39 -5.72 -5.68
C ALA A 241 -10.25 -5.34 -4.72
N GLY A 242 -10.48 -5.28 -3.40
CA GLY A 242 -9.44 -5.00 -2.41
C GLY A 242 -8.28 -6.01 -2.46
N GLN A 243 -8.58 -7.30 -2.62
CA GLN A 243 -7.55 -8.34 -2.78
C GLN A 243 -6.70 -8.13 -4.04
N LEU A 244 -7.32 -7.71 -5.14
CA LEU A 244 -6.64 -7.47 -6.40
C LEU A 244 -5.77 -6.21 -6.34
N VAL A 245 -6.28 -5.12 -5.74
CA VAL A 245 -5.49 -3.89 -5.53
C VAL A 245 -4.31 -4.17 -4.59
N ALA A 246 -4.52 -4.95 -3.54
CA ALA A 246 -3.45 -5.33 -2.61
C ALA A 246 -2.33 -6.13 -3.27
N SER A 247 -2.66 -7.01 -4.21
CA SER A 247 -1.67 -7.69 -5.04
C SER A 247 -1.00 -6.76 -6.04
N ALA A 248 -1.76 -5.88 -6.69
CA ALA A 248 -1.23 -4.90 -7.65
C ALA A 248 -0.21 -3.96 -7.00
N GLU A 249 -0.49 -3.50 -5.78
CA GLU A 249 0.38 -2.64 -4.97
C GLU A 249 1.73 -3.29 -4.65
N LEU A 250 1.72 -4.55 -4.22
CA LEU A 250 2.97 -5.27 -3.98
C LEU A 250 3.79 -5.42 -5.27
N ILE A 251 3.13 -5.69 -6.39
CA ILE A 251 3.79 -5.96 -7.66
C ILE A 251 4.36 -4.68 -8.27
N SER A 252 3.64 -3.54 -8.23
CA SER A 252 4.10 -2.27 -8.79
C SER A 252 5.44 -1.82 -8.16
N GLY A 253 5.59 -1.98 -6.85
CA GLY A 253 6.85 -1.71 -6.13
C GLY A 253 8.05 -2.57 -6.55
N LEU A 254 7.83 -3.62 -7.35
CA LEU A 254 8.86 -4.52 -7.87
C LEU A 254 9.13 -4.34 -9.37
N LEU A 255 8.23 -3.72 -10.12
CA LEU A 255 8.31 -3.59 -11.59
C LEU A 255 9.56 -2.87 -12.11
N HIS A 256 10.21 -2.07 -11.26
CA HIS A 256 11.39 -1.27 -11.58
C HIS A 256 12.70 -1.91 -11.16
N LYS A 257 12.63 -3.02 -10.43
CA LYS A 257 13.81 -3.70 -9.92
C LYS A 257 14.31 -4.71 -10.96
N PRO A 258 15.62 -4.95 -11.04
CA PRO A 258 16.15 -6.09 -11.79
C PRO A 258 15.45 -7.38 -11.39
N ASN A 259 15.19 -8.26 -12.36
CA ASN A 259 14.50 -9.54 -12.14
C ASN A 259 13.09 -9.38 -11.53
N ALA A 260 12.34 -8.36 -11.96
CA ALA A 260 11.05 -7.98 -11.38
C ALA A 260 10.04 -9.15 -11.25
N LEU A 261 9.93 -10.01 -12.27
CA LEU A 261 8.99 -11.14 -12.26
C LEU A 261 9.41 -12.22 -11.26
N GLN A 262 10.70 -12.56 -11.18
CA GLN A 262 11.23 -13.47 -10.17
C GLN A 262 11.02 -12.91 -8.76
N ARG A 263 11.24 -11.59 -8.59
CA ARG A 263 10.98 -10.93 -7.31
C ARG A 263 9.51 -11.00 -6.90
N ALA A 264 8.61 -10.69 -7.83
CA ALA A 264 7.17 -10.76 -7.60
C ALA A 264 6.73 -12.20 -7.31
N GLU A 265 7.27 -13.18 -8.03
CA GLU A 265 6.96 -14.59 -7.84
C GLU A 265 7.34 -15.09 -6.45
N LEU A 266 8.55 -14.77 -5.98
CA LEU A 266 8.98 -15.14 -4.64
C LEU A 266 8.17 -14.39 -3.56
N ALA A 267 8.03 -13.07 -3.69
CA ALA A 267 7.29 -12.25 -2.72
C ALA A 267 5.83 -12.72 -2.54
N MET A 268 5.19 -13.17 -3.62
CA MET A 268 3.82 -13.69 -3.62
C MET A 268 3.68 -15.11 -3.05
N LYS A 269 4.76 -15.90 -3.00
CA LYS A 269 4.73 -17.32 -2.62
C LYS A 269 5.40 -17.62 -1.28
N ILE A 270 6.34 -16.77 -0.85
CA ILE A 270 7.17 -17.02 0.33
C ILE A 270 6.31 -17.23 1.58
N VAL A 271 5.37 -16.33 1.85
CA VAL A 271 4.34 -16.54 2.87
C VAL A 271 3.05 -16.97 2.19
N SER A 272 2.73 -18.25 2.34
CA SER A 272 1.54 -18.84 1.75
C SER A 272 0.26 -18.17 2.22
N GLY A 273 -0.62 -17.85 1.27
CA GLY A 273 -1.97 -17.37 1.56
C GLY A 273 -2.07 -15.87 1.84
N GLU A 274 -1.07 -15.06 1.54
CA GLU A 274 -1.18 -13.58 1.62
C GLU A 274 -2.06 -13.01 0.49
N HIS A 275 -2.03 -13.63 -0.69
CA HIS A 275 -2.65 -13.12 -1.91
C HIS A 275 -3.47 -14.19 -2.64
N PRO A 276 -4.40 -13.80 -3.55
CA PRO A 276 -5.16 -14.75 -4.35
C PRO A 276 -4.23 -15.65 -5.18
N ARG A 277 -4.42 -16.98 -5.11
CA ARG A 277 -3.62 -17.97 -5.86
C ARG A 277 -3.58 -17.71 -7.37
N MET A 278 -4.67 -17.16 -7.90
CA MET A 278 -4.78 -16.75 -9.29
C MET A 278 -3.69 -15.74 -9.68
N VAL A 279 -3.40 -14.76 -8.83
CA VAL A 279 -2.37 -13.75 -9.11
C VAL A 279 -0.99 -14.41 -9.14
N SER A 280 -0.67 -15.28 -8.16
CA SER A 280 0.59 -16.02 -8.16
C SER A 280 0.76 -16.88 -9.43
N ALA A 281 -0.34 -17.47 -9.94
CA ALA A 281 -0.32 -18.24 -11.19
C ALA A 281 -0.06 -17.35 -12.43
N ILE A 282 -0.67 -16.16 -12.47
CA ILE A 282 -0.42 -15.15 -13.52
C ILE A 282 1.05 -14.75 -13.53
N ILE A 283 1.64 -14.45 -12.36
CA ILE A 283 3.05 -14.08 -12.27
C ILE A 283 3.96 -15.21 -12.72
N SER A 284 3.72 -16.44 -12.28
CA SER A 284 4.47 -17.61 -12.76
C SER A 284 4.35 -17.80 -14.28
N GLN A 285 3.20 -17.51 -14.88
CA GLN A 285 3.03 -17.56 -16.34
C GLN A 285 3.81 -16.44 -17.02
N ALA A 286 3.75 -15.22 -16.48
CA ALA A 286 4.51 -14.08 -16.97
C ALA A 286 6.03 -14.35 -16.94
N SER A 287 6.57 -14.92 -15.85
CA SER A 287 7.99 -15.29 -15.70
C SER A 287 8.49 -16.25 -16.80
N ARG A 288 7.59 -17.05 -17.40
CA ARG A 288 7.92 -18.02 -18.45
C ARG A 288 7.84 -17.46 -19.87
N THR A 289 7.44 -16.21 -20.04
CA THR A 289 7.22 -15.63 -21.37
C THR A 289 8.57 -15.27 -22.02
N PRO A 290 8.86 -15.72 -23.26
CA PRO A 290 10.10 -15.36 -23.96
C PRO A 290 10.25 -13.84 -24.10
N GLY A 291 11.39 -13.28 -23.68
CA GLY A 291 11.62 -11.83 -23.65
C GLY A 291 11.30 -11.14 -22.33
N ALA A 292 10.82 -11.88 -21.31
CA ALA A 292 11.01 -11.47 -19.91
C ALA A 292 12.52 -11.25 -19.69
N GLN A 293 12.90 -10.10 -19.12
CA GLN A 293 14.28 -9.64 -18.94
C GLN A 293 15.27 -10.78 -18.71
N ALA A 294 16.41 -10.75 -19.41
CA ALA A 294 17.53 -11.65 -19.11
C ALA A 294 17.85 -11.50 -17.62
N PHE A 295 17.95 -12.62 -16.91
CA PHE A 295 18.22 -12.63 -15.48
C PHE A 295 19.55 -11.90 -15.23
N GLU A 296 19.49 -10.79 -14.51
CA GLU A 296 20.67 -10.04 -14.11
C GLU A 296 21.25 -10.70 -12.85
N LEU A 297 22.42 -11.32 -13.02
CA LEU A 297 23.16 -11.96 -11.94
C LEU A 297 23.68 -10.89 -10.99
N ALA A 298 23.17 -10.86 -9.76
CA ALA A 298 23.78 -10.10 -8.70
C ALA A 298 25.02 -10.84 -8.19
N SER A 299 26.15 -10.14 -8.16
CA SER A 299 27.34 -10.53 -7.40
C SER A 299 27.08 -10.28 -5.92
N ALA A 300 26.25 -11.11 -5.29
CA ALA A 300 25.98 -11.05 -3.87
C ALA A 300 26.51 -12.31 -3.18
N THR A 301 26.82 -12.18 -1.90
CA THR A 301 27.02 -13.28 -0.96
C THR A 301 25.96 -13.13 0.12
N ILE A 302 25.47 -14.23 0.68
CA ILE A 302 24.53 -14.19 1.80
C ILE A 302 25.33 -13.89 3.08
N ASP A 303 24.87 -12.96 3.91
CA ASP A 303 25.41 -12.77 5.26
C ASP A 303 24.81 -13.83 6.20
N ASP A 304 25.56 -14.91 6.41
CA ASP A 304 25.15 -16.01 7.30
C ASP A 304 24.84 -15.53 8.72
N ASP A 305 25.54 -14.49 9.22
CA ASP A 305 25.25 -13.95 10.54
C ASP A 305 23.90 -13.24 10.57
N GLU A 306 23.48 -12.60 9.48
CA GLU A 306 22.14 -12.00 9.36
C GLU A 306 21.05 -13.07 9.38
N VAL A 307 21.25 -14.17 8.65
CA VAL A 307 20.34 -15.32 8.63
C VAL A 307 20.18 -15.91 10.04
N ILE A 308 21.29 -16.13 10.75
CA ILE A 308 21.30 -16.64 12.13
C ILE A 308 20.56 -15.70 13.07
N ARG A 309 20.90 -14.39 13.02
CA ARG A 309 20.26 -13.37 13.86
C ARG A 309 18.75 -13.33 13.63
N LEU A 310 18.31 -13.36 12.37
CA LEU A 310 16.88 -13.33 12.06
C LEU A 310 16.15 -14.59 12.57
N SER A 311 16.74 -15.77 12.35
CA SER A 311 16.20 -17.04 12.83
C SER A 311 16.01 -17.05 14.35
N GLN A 312 17.06 -16.66 15.09
CA GLN A 312 17.03 -16.56 16.56
C GLN A 312 15.98 -15.55 17.04
N ARG A 313 15.96 -14.35 16.44
CA ARG A 313 14.97 -13.31 16.78
C ARG A 313 13.53 -13.80 16.61
N MET A 314 13.23 -14.51 15.52
CA MET A 314 11.90 -15.07 15.30
C MET A 314 11.55 -16.13 16.36
N ALA A 315 12.50 -17.00 16.72
CA ALA A 315 12.31 -18.02 17.75
C ALA A 315 12.04 -17.39 19.12
N ASP A 316 12.88 -16.45 19.54
CA ASP A 316 12.75 -15.73 20.81
C ASP A 316 11.44 -14.94 20.88
N ALA A 317 11.04 -14.29 19.78
CA ALA A 317 9.79 -13.56 19.71
C ALA A 317 8.57 -14.50 19.81
N ALA A 318 8.60 -15.64 19.14
CA ALA A 318 7.52 -16.62 19.19
C ALA A 318 7.37 -17.23 20.58
N GLU A 319 8.49 -17.54 21.24
CA GLU A 319 8.49 -18.03 22.62
C GLU A 319 7.94 -16.97 23.58
N LEU A 320 8.43 -15.73 23.48
CA LEU A 320 7.99 -14.64 24.35
C LEU A 320 6.51 -14.32 24.15
N ALA A 321 6.00 -14.29 22.91
CA ALA A 321 4.57 -14.15 22.64
C ALA A 321 3.75 -15.29 23.27
N ALA A 322 4.26 -16.52 23.24
CA ALA A 322 3.60 -17.66 23.88
C ALA A 322 3.62 -17.58 25.42
N GLN A 323 4.72 -17.10 26.01
CA GLN A 323 4.83 -16.86 27.45
C GLN A 323 3.83 -15.79 27.90
N LEU A 324 3.75 -14.67 27.17
CA LEU A 324 2.79 -13.61 27.42
C LEU A 324 1.35 -14.11 27.32
N ALA A 325 1.00 -14.85 26.28
CA ALA A 325 -0.34 -15.41 26.12
C ALA A 325 -0.76 -16.38 27.26
N ARG A 326 0.19 -17.01 27.96
CA ARG A 326 -0.09 -17.86 29.13
C ARG A 326 -0.15 -17.08 30.45
N GLY A 327 0.31 -15.82 30.47
CA GLY A 327 0.34 -14.98 31.65
C GLY A 327 -1.06 -14.68 32.19
N ALA A 328 -1.23 -14.79 33.50
CA ALA A 328 -2.48 -14.42 34.15
C ALA A 328 -2.69 -12.89 34.10
N GLY A 329 -3.92 -12.44 33.83
CA GLY A 329 -4.31 -11.03 33.94
C GLY A 329 -4.30 -10.21 32.65
N LEU A 330 -4.06 -10.81 31.48
CA LEU A 330 -4.25 -10.13 30.20
C LEU A 330 -5.75 -9.93 29.89
N ALA A 331 -6.10 -8.71 29.47
CA ALA A 331 -7.43 -8.45 28.93
C ALA A 331 -7.68 -9.33 27.68
N PRO A 332 -8.92 -9.80 27.42
CA PRO A 332 -9.22 -10.70 26.31
C PRO A 332 -8.69 -10.24 24.95
N ARG A 333 -8.79 -8.93 24.67
CA ARG A 333 -8.28 -8.34 23.42
C ARG A 333 -6.75 -8.46 23.26
N HIS A 334 -5.99 -8.35 24.36
CA HIS A 334 -4.53 -8.44 24.32
C HIS A 334 -4.08 -9.91 24.27
N LEU A 335 -4.82 -10.81 24.91
CA LEU A 335 -4.61 -12.25 24.77
C LEU A 335 -4.78 -12.68 23.31
N ASP A 336 -5.90 -12.29 22.68
CA ASP A 336 -6.17 -12.53 21.26
C ASP A 336 -5.05 -11.96 20.37
N LEU A 337 -4.60 -10.73 20.64
CA LEU A 337 -3.46 -10.13 19.96
C LEU A 337 -2.18 -10.99 20.08
N MET A 338 -1.79 -11.41 21.30
CA MET A 338 -0.58 -12.24 21.50
C MET A 338 -0.68 -13.59 20.76
N LEU A 339 -1.86 -14.22 20.79
CA LEU A 339 -2.10 -15.47 20.08
C LEU A 339 -1.96 -15.29 18.56
N ARG A 340 -2.58 -14.24 17.99
CA ARG A 340 -2.43 -13.91 16.56
C ARG A 340 -1.00 -13.55 16.19
N THR A 341 -0.30 -12.75 16.99
CA THR A 341 1.12 -12.43 16.78
C THR A 341 1.96 -13.71 16.71
N ARG A 342 1.75 -14.65 17.65
CA ARG A 342 2.44 -15.94 17.67
C ARG A 342 2.12 -16.78 16.43
N GLU A 343 0.85 -16.85 16.01
CA GLU A 343 0.45 -17.58 14.80
C GLU A 343 1.07 -17.00 13.53
N ARG A 344 1.10 -15.66 13.40
CA ARG A 344 1.79 -14.95 12.31
C ARG A 344 3.28 -15.26 12.30
N LEU A 345 3.94 -15.25 13.46
CA LEU A 345 5.36 -15.62 13.58
C LEU A 345 5.62 -17.06 13.14
N HIS A 346 4.79 -18.02 13.56
CA HIS A 346 4.94 -19.40 13.11
C HIS A 346 4.68 -19.59 11.60
N MET A 347 3.82 -18.78 10.98
CA MET A 347 3.68 -18.77 9.52
C MET A 347 4.96 -18.28 8.84
N VAL A 348 5.53 -17.18 9.32
CA VAL A 348 6.78 -16.62 8.78
C VAL A 348 7.98 -17.56 9.03
N GLN A 349 8.07 -18.19 10.20
CA GLN A 349 9.11 -19.19 10.49
C GLN A 349 9.05 -20.41 9.57
N ARG A 350 7.84 -20.94 9.32
CA ARG A 350 7.68 -22.06 8.38
C ARG A 350 8.06 -21.67 6.95
N ALA A 351 7.71 -20.45 6.53
CA ALA A 351 8.15 -19.88 5.26
C ALA A 351 9.67 -19.80 5.20
N PHE A 352 10.32 -19.26 6.23
CA PHE A 352 11.78 -19.18 6.34
C PHE A 352 12.44 -20.56 6.23
N MET A 353 11.98 -21.57 6.98
CA MET A 353 12.54 -22.93 6.89
C MET A 353 12.32 -23.56 5.50
N SER A 354 11.21 -23.25 4.82
CA SER A 354 10.95 -23.78 3.47
C SER A 354 11.89 -23.23 2.40
N THR A 355 12.59 -22.13 2.67
CA THR A 355 13.58 -21.54 1.76
C THR A 355 14.94 -22.27 1.82
N GLY A 356 15.19 -23.07 2.86
CA GLY A 356 16.48 -23.72 3.08
C GLY A 356 17.56 -22.80 3.68
N LEU A 357 17.26 -21.51 3.94
CA LEU A 357 18.17 -20.56 4.59
C LEU A 357 18.64 -21.03 5.97
N ASP A 358 17.80 -21.74 6.72
CA ASP A 358 18.14 -22.32 8.02
C ASP A 358 19.16 -23.47 7.94
N MET A 359 19.25 -24.12 6.77
CA MET A 359 20.19 -25.22 6.52
C MET A 359 21.57 -24.74 6.05
N HIS A 360 21.68 -23.57 5.42
CA HIS A 360 22.98 -22.97 5.09
C HIS A 360 23.85 -22.74 6.33
N VAL A 361 23.24 -22.44 7.47
CA VAL A 361 23.91 -22.28 8.77
C VAL A 361 24.44 -23.61 9.34
N ALA A 362 23.86 -24.75 8.98
CA ALA A 362 24.09 -26.01 9.68
C ALA A 362 24.82 -27.11 8.88
N ALA A 363 24.80 -27.11 7.54
CA ALA A 363 25.21 -28.32 6.79
C ALA A 363 25.91 -28.14 5.43
N LEU A 364 26.00 -26.93 4.86
CA LEU A 364 26.55 -26.73 3.50
C LEU A 364 27.77 -25.80 3.45
N ALA A 365 28.57 -25.76 4.51
CA ALA A 365 29.89 -25.14 4.51
C ALA A 365 30.84 -25.89 3.53
N GLY A 366 30.70 -25.70 2.22
CA GLY A 366 31.61 -26.27 1.24
C GLY A 366 31.15 -26.35 -0.22
N ALA A 367 29.85 -26.20 -0.54
CA ALA A 367 29.39 -26.16 -1.94
C ALA A 367 29.11 -24.72 -2.36
N PRO A 368 29.74 -24.18 -3.41
CA PRO A 368 29.43 -22.84 -3.90
C PRO A 368 27.99 -22.84 -4.44
N LEU A 369 27.15 -21.98 -3.87
CA LEU A 369 25.82 -21.69 -4.42
C LEU A 369 25.97 -21.07 -5.80
N ASP A 370 25.05 -21.40 -6.69
CA ASP A 370 24.95 -20.64 -7.92
C ASP A 370 24.35 -19.25 -7.67
N HIS A 371 24.53 -18.33 -8.61
CA HIS A 371 24.06 -16.96 -8.48
C HIS A 371 22.52 -16.84 -8.40
N HIS A 372 21.77 -17.82 -8.87
CA HIS A 372 20.31 -17.84 -8.78
C HIS A 372 19.88 -18.21 -7.36
N GLU A 373 20.49 -19.23 -6.77
CA GLU A 373 20.28 -19.64 -5.37
C GLU A 373 20.62 -18.51 -4.40
N VAL A 374 21.72 -17.76 -4.65
CA VAL A 374 22.07 -16.60 -3.83
C VAL A 374 21.03 -15.48 -3.95
N PHE A 375 20.57 -15.19 -5.17
CA PHE A 375 19.54 -14.17 -5.39
C PHE A 375 18.22 -14.51 -4.69
N GLU A 376 17.75 -15.77 -4.81
CA GLU A 376 16.52 -16.22 -4.16
C GLU A 376 16.64 -16.17 -2.64
N SER A 377 17.81 -16.55 -2.10
CA SER A 377 18.11 -16.53 -0.67
C SER A 377 18.15 -15.10 -0.11
N GLU A 378 18.83 -14.17 -0.79
CA GLU A 378 18.89 -12.75 -0.40
C GLU A 378 17.48 -12.13 -0.41
N LEU A 379 16.71 -12.41 -1.46
CA LEU A 379 15.35 -11.93 -1.56
C LEU A 379 14.47 -12.54 -0.46
N ALA A 380 14.57 -13.84 -0.21
CA ALA A 380 13.85 -14.49 0.87
C ALA A 380 14.18 -13.88 2.23
N LEU A 381 15.46 -13.66 2.52
CA LEU A 381 15.93 -13.03 3.75
C LEU A 381 15.32 -11.63 3.93
N ARG A 382 15.33 -10.83 2.87
CA ARG A 382 14.74 -9.48 2.85
C ARG A 382 13.24 -9.52 3.07
N GLU A 383 12.53 -10.40 2.35
CA GLU A 383 11.08 -10.54 2.44
C GLU A 383 10.67 -11.01 3.84
N ILE A 384 11.31 -12.04 4.41
CA ILE A 384 11.05 -12.54 5.77
C ILE A 384 11.32 -11.44 6.80
N SER A 385 12.47 -10.76 6.71
CA SER A 385 12.82 -9.64 7.60
C SER A 385 11.76 -8.54 7.59
N TRP A 386 11.21 -8.23 6.41
CA TRP A 386 10.13 -7.27 6.29
C TRP A 386 8.84 -7.74 6.99
N ARG A 387 8.43 -9.01 6.85
CA ARG A 387 7.23 -9.53 7.55
C ARG A 387 7.40 -9.54 9.06
N VAL A 388 8.58 -9.89 9.58
CA VAL A 388 8.85 -9.86 11.03
C VAL A 388 8.69 -8.43 11.57
N ARG A 389 9.27 -7.44 10.88
CA ARG A 389 9.12 -6.02 11.22
C ARG A 389 7.67 -5.56 11.13
N ASP A 390 6.91 -6.03 10.14
CA ASP A 390 5.49 -5.72 9.99
C ASP A 390 4.65 -6.27 11.16
N ILE A 391 4.90 -7.52 11.58
CA ILE A 391 4.28 -8.08 12.79
C ILE A 391 4.59 -7.22 14.02
N GLY A 392 5.84 -6.77 14.17
CA GLY A 392 6.25 -5.88 15.26
C GLY A 392 5.53 -4.53 15.24
N ARG A 393 5.37 -3.95 14.05
CA ARG A 393 4.65 -2.70 13.86
C ARG A 393 3.18 -2.84 14.23
N ASP A 394 2.48 -3.84 13.69
CA ASP A 394 1.08 -4.13 14.06
C ASP A 394 0.92 -4.34 15.57
N LEU A 395 1.83 -5.10 16.17
CA LEU A 395 1.83 -5.33 17.62
C LEU A 395 1.88 -4.01 18.41
N VAL A 396 2.74 -3.07 18.03
CA VAL A 396 2.82 -1.78 18.73
C VAL A 396 1.52 -0.99 18.58
N LEU A 397 0.94 -0.98 17.39
CA LEU A 397 -0.28 -0.23 17.10
C LEU A 397 -1.46 -0.75 17.92
N GLN A 398 -1.63 -2.07 17.95
CA GLN A 398 -2.72 -2.74 18.65
C GLN A 398 -2.55 -2.67 20.18
N LEU A 399 -1.31 -2.64 20.68
CA LEU A 399 -1.04 -2.47 22.11
C LEU A 399 -1.23 -1.02 22.57
N GLY A 400 -0.85 -0.03 21.76
CA GLY A 400 -0.88 1.39 22.13
C GLY A 400 -0.23 1.63 23.51
N ALA A 401 -0.94 2.35 24.39
CA ALA A 401 -0.49 2.62 25.76
C ALA A 401 -0.37 1.36 26.64
N ALA A 402 -1.06 0.25 26.32
CA ALA A 402 -0.96 -0.99 27.09
C ALA A 402 0.44 -1.65 26.96
N ARG A 403 1.26 -1.23 26.00
CA ARG A 403 2.65 -1.70 25.84
C ARG A 403 3.49 -1.48 27.10
N THR A 404 3.23 -0.43 27.88
CA THR A 404 4.00 -0.13 29.11
C THR A 404 3.46 -0.88 30.33
N SER A 405 2.22 -1.36 30.28
CA SER A 405 1.60 -2.08 31.40
C SER A 405 1.68 -3.60 31.27
N ILE A 406 1.87 -4.12 30.06
CA ILE A 406 2.09 -5.55 29.82
C ILE A 406 3.60 -5.85 29.98
N PRO A 407 3.99 -6.67 30.98
CA PRO A 407 5.39 -7.04 31.17
C PRO A 407 5.99 -7.60 29.88
N GLN A 408 7.25 -7.27 29.57
CA GLN A 408 8.01 -7.77 28.41
C GLN A 408 7.40 -7.51 27.02
N ALA A 409 6.25 -6.84 26.89
CA ALA A 409 5.71 -6.46 25.59
C ALA A 409 6.67 -5.55 24.80
N GLY A 410 7.39 -4.66 25.50
CA GLY A 410 8.46 -3.85 24.88
C GLY A 410 9.63 -4.69 24.36
N GLN A 411 10.00 -5.77 25.05
CA GLN A 411 11.03 -6.70 24.60
C GLN A 411 10.58 -7.48 23.35
N LEU A 412 9.33 -7.95 23.33
CA LEU A 412 8.76 -8.61 22.16
C LEU A 412 8.77 -7.68 20.94
N VAL A 413 8.35 -6.42 21.12
CA VAL A 413 8.42 -5.40 20.06
C VAL A 413 9.85 -5.18 19.59
N ALA A 414 10.84 -5.10 20.50
CA ALA A 414 12.24 -4.90 20.13
C ALA A 414 12.80 -6.07 19.30
N LEU A 415 12.45 -7.31 19.64
CA LEU A 415 12.84 -8.50 18.87
C LEU A 415 12.29 -8.45 17.43
N LEU A 416 11.05 -7.99 17.28
CA LEU A 416 10.36 -7.92 15.99
C LEU A 416 10.82 -6.74 15.12
N CYS A 417 11.06 -5.58 15.73
CA CYS A 417 11.39 -4.34 15.02
C CYS A 417 12.88 -4.11 14.78
N GLY A 418 13.76 -4.81 15.52
CA GLY A 418 15.22 -4.63 15.46
C GLY A 418 15.91 -5.24 14.26
#